data_AF-A0A085Z6I6-F1
#
_entry.id   AF-A0A085Z6I6-F1
#
_cell.length_a   1.000
_cell.length_b   1.000
_cell.length_c   1.000
_cell.angle_alpha   90.00
_cell.angle_beta   90.00
_cell.angle_gamma   90.00
#
_symmetry.space_group_name_H-M   'P 1'
#
loop_
_entity.id
_entity.type
_entity.pdbx_description
1 polymer ?
#
loop_
_entity_poly.entity_id
_entity_poly.type
_entity_poly.pdbx_seq_one_letter_code
_entity_poly.pdbx_strand_id
1 'polypeptide(L)'
;MIVSFFIINLNAQIDKNSPLFIELKNQDSLFFERGFNNCDIAYLEKHVDDQLKFYHDNGGFQDKKLFLERTRQNICSNPVQKPIRKVIESSLEVFPLYNNGELYGAIQTGEHQFFIREKNKEDVLGGQAKFTTVWTKQNSDWVMSDILSYDHGEPGKKQFTDNFEQLLKDNRIQTLGLGIIEDGKLTEIKVYGKLNDKTSASYNSLFNVASLTKPVTAITILRLVSLGKWNLDEPLDKYFVDPDIVKDPRHKKLTTRSILSHQTGFPNWRSMNKDNKLYFDFEPGTKYQYSGEGFEYLRKAVENKLHKSIEELAKEIIFQPLEMKDTSYIWNEKKFSERMIVGYDKNGKPYDIVKNKTSNAADDLITTVEDYGKFLTAVMNNDLLTSSIFEQMKTGQVETKKNKSFGLGFEIYNLGNGETALCHGGSDQGVNTIFFLLPKTKKGLIIFTNVENGYKIYEPIVNHYLGNAGKKIVDIETR
;
A
#
# COMPACT_ATOMS: atom_id res chain seq x y z
N MET A 1 -47.56 14.67 -14.84
CA MET A 1 -47.34 14.72 -13.39
C MET A 1 -45.92 14.24 -13.12
N ILE A 2 -44.96 15.17 -13.07
CA ILE A 2 -43.53 14.84 -12.88
C ILE A 2 -43.29 14.83 -11.37
N VAL A 3 -43.10 13.64 -10.81
CA VAL A 3 -42.70 13.48 -9.40
C VAL A 3 -41.19 13.69 -9.35
N SER A 4 -40.79 14.91 -8.99
CA SER A 4 -39.39 15.24 -8.73
C SER A 4 -39.01 14.70 -7.36
N PHE A 5 -38.23 13.62 -7.32
CA PHE A 5 -37.59 13.13 -6.10
C PHE A 5 -36.46 14.09 -5.73
N PHE A 6 -36.71 15.00 -4.79
CA PHE A 6 -35.64 15.71 -4.09
C PHE A 6 -34.87 14.70 -3.25
N ILE A 7 -33.67 14.33 -3.72
CA ILE A 7 -32.67 13.66 -2.90
C ILE A 7 -32.15 14.71 -1.91
N ILE A 8 -32.74 14.74 -0.72
CA ILE A 8 -32.20 15.51 0.40
C ILE A 8 -30.94 14.76 0.82
N ASN A 9 -29.76 15.31 0.51
CA ASN A 9 -28.52 14.91 1.17
C ASN A 9 -28.66 15.28 2.65
N LEU A 10 -29.20 14.37 3.45
CA LEU A 10 -29.14 14.47 4.90
C LEU A 10 -27.70 14.14 5.31
N ASN A 11 -26.85 15.17 5.33
CA ASN A 11 -25.59 15.07 6.06
C ASN A 11 -25.95 14.84 7.53
N ALA A 12 -25.57 13.67 8.06
CA ALA A 12 -25.79 13.34 9.48
C ALA A 12 -25.01 14.27 10.41
N GLN A 13 -23.91 14.85 9.91
CA GLN A 13 -23.17 15.92 10.57
C GLN A 13 -23.96 17.23 10.47
N ILE A 14 -24.20 17.86 11.63
CA ILE A 14 -24.85 19.17 11.66
C ILE A 14 -23.90 20.29 11.25
N ASP A 15 -24.47 21.38 10.72
CA ASP A 15 -23.71 22.58 10.37
C ASP A 15 -22.91 23.11 11.57
N LYS A 16 -21.68 23.56 11.32
CA LYS A 16 -20.76 24.07 12.37
C LYS A 16 -21.23 25.37 13.02
N ASN A 17 -22.22 26.04 12.44
CA ASN A 17 -22.88 27.22 13.03
C ASN A 17 -24.21 26.88 13.71
N SER A 18 -24.60 25.60 13.75
CA SER A 18 -25.84 25.19 14.43
C SER A 18 -25.73 25.40 15.95
N PRO A 19 -26.85 25.73 16.64
CA PRO A 19 -26.83 25.92 18.10
C PRO A 19 -26.28 24.73 18.87
N LEU A 20 -26.61 23.50 18.45
CA LEU A 20 -26.12 22.28 19.10
C LEU A 20 -24.61 22.08 18.91
N PHE A 21 -24.08 22.37 17.71
CA PHE A 21 -22.63 22.28 17.48
C PHE A 21 -21.87 23.26 18.37
N ILE A 22 -22.33 24.52 18.41
CA ILE A 22 -21.72 25.58 19.23
C ILE A 22 -21.78 25.20 20.71
N GLU A 23 -22.92 24.69 21.18
CA GLU A 23 -23.10 24.24 22.55
C GLU A 23 -22.11 23.12 22.91
N LEU A 24 -22.05 22.05 22.12
CA LEU A 24 -21.13 20.93 22.41
C LEU A 24 -19.66 21.28 22.23
N LYS A 25 -19.32 22.20 21.32
CA LYS A 25 -17.97 22.76 21.23
C LYS A 25 -17.59 23.47 22.54
N ASN A 26 -18.51 24.24 23.12
CA ASN A 26 -18.29 24.92 24.40
C ASN A 26 -18.19 23.92 25.56
N GLN A 27 -19.04 22.89 25.58
CA GLN A 27 -19.00 21.84 26.61
C GLN A 27 -17.69 21.04 26.57
N ASP A 28 -17.20 20.65 25.38
CA ASP A 28 -15.87 20.01 25.25
C ASP A 28 -14.77 20.94 25.77
N SER A 29 -14.75 22.20 25.31
CA SER A 29 -13.76 23.19 25.75
C SER A 29 -13.72 23.34 27.29
N LEU A 30 -14.89 23.52 27.92
CA LEU A 30 -15.00 23.64 29.38
C LEU A 30 -14.59 22.37 30.11
N PHE A 31 -14.99 21.20 29.61
CA PHE A 31 -14.65 19.92 30.23
C PHE A 31 -13.15 19.70 30.32
N PHE A 32 -12.44 19.90 29.20
CA PHE A 32 -11.01 19.66 29.16
C PHE A 32 -10.21 20.79 29.81
N GLU A 33 -10.65 22.04 29.69
CA GLU A 33 -9.96 23.15 30.34
C GLU A 33 -10.08 23.05 31.87
N ARG A 34 -11.27 22.80 32.42
CA ARG A 34 -11.45 22.70 33.87
C ARG A 34 -10.94 21.37 34.42
N GLY A 35 -11.44 20.26 33.88
CA GLY A 35 -11.19 18.93 34.43
C GLY A 35 -9.77 18.43 34.15
N PHE A 36 -9.30 18.54 32.92
CA PHE A 36 -8.01 17.96 32.49
C PHE A 36 -6.85 18.94 32.71
N ASN A 37 -6.95 20.15 32.15
CA ASN A 37 -5.85 21.13 32.15
C ASN A 37 -5.68 21.77 33.53
N ASN A 38 -6.78 22.12 34.22
CA ASN A 38 -6.75 22.77 35.53
C ASN A 38 -7.02 21.83 36.72
N CYS A 39 -7.22 20.53 36.49
CA CYS A 39 -7.41 19.52 37.54
C CYS A 39 -8.58 19.76 38.50
N ASP A 40 -9.68 20.36 38.02
CA ASP A 40 -10.94 20.45 38.76
C ASP A 40 -11.64 19.09 38.75
N ILE A 41 -11.22 18.21 39.66
CA ILE A 41 -11.73 16.83 39.73
C ILE A 41 -13.21 16.78 40.11
N ALA A 42 -13.69 17.72 40.95
CA ALA A 42 -15.10 17.79 41.32
C ALA A 42 -15.97 18.13 40.11
N TYR A 43 -15.50 19.06 39.26
CA TYR A 43 -16.16 19.35 37.99
C TYR A 43 -16.15 18.13 37.07
N LEU A 44 -15.01 17.47 36.90
CA LEU A 44 -14.89 16.30 36.04
C LEU A 44 -15.83 15.17 36.52
N GLU A 45 -15.86 14.86 37.81
CA GLU A 45 -16.74 13.85 38.41
C GLU A 45 -18.23 14.11 38.19
N LYS A 46 -18.65 15.39 38.16
CA LYS A 46 -20.04 15.78 37.87
C LYS A 46 -20.41 15.57 36.39
N HIS A 47 -19.45 15.68 35.46
CA HIS A 47 -19.74 15.71 34.01
C HIS A 47 -19.35 14.41 33.27
N VAL A 48 -19.05 13.33 34.00
CA VAL A 48 -18.96 11.97 33.45
C VAL A 48 -20.01 11.06 34.09
N ASP A 49 -20.62 10.23 33.26
CA ASP A 49 -21.71 9.33 33.62
C ASP A 49 -21.24 8.29 34.64
N ASP A 50 -22.11 7.88 35.58
CA ASP A 50 -21.78 6.88 36.58
C ASP A 50 -21.42 5.50 35.97
N GLN A 51 -21.94 5.21 34.77
CA GLN A 51 -21.65 4.01 33.98
C GLN A 51 -20.66 4.28 32.83
N LEU A 52 -19.79 5.31 32.97
CA LEU A 52 -18.80 5.68 31.97
C LEU A 52 -18.07 4.48 31.37
N LYS A 53 -17.99 4.45 30.03
CA LYS A 53 -17.15 3.53 29.28
C LYS A 53 -16.07 4.32 28.54
N PHE A 54 -14.85 4.31 29.08
CA PHE A 54 -13.71 4.94 28.44
C PHE A 54 -12.78 3.90 27.83
N TYR A 55 -12.65 3.91 26.50
CA TYR A 55 -11.76 3.05 25.76
C TYR A 55 -10.53 3.84 25.32
N HIS A 56 -9.35 3.36 25.71
CA HIS A 56 -8.08 3.97 25.34
C HIS A 56 -7.18 2.91 24.70
N ASP A 57 -6.67 3.17 23.50
CA ASP A 57 -5.77 2.27 22.75
C ASP A 57 -4.50 1.84 23.52
N ASN A 58 -3.83 2.76 24.22
CA ASN A 58 -2.63 2.50 25.01
C ASN A 58 -2.93 2.19 26.49
N GLY A 59 -4.05 2.71 27.02
CA GLY A 59 -4.43 2.58 28.43
C GLY A 59 -5.38 1.42 28.74
N GLY A 60 -6.00 0.83 27.72
CA GLY A 60 -7.11 -0.12 27.88
C GLY A 60 -8.42 0.54 28.34
N PHE A 61 -9.40 -0.31 28.66
CA PHE A 61 -10.72 0.11 29.14
C PHE A 61 -10.67 0.69 30.57
N GLN A 62 -11.51 1.69 30.84
CA GLN A 62 -11.67 2.34 32.14
C GLN A 62 -13.14 2.64 32.43
N ASP A 63 -13.58 2.31 33.64
CA ASP A 63 -14.84 2.80 34.21
C ASP A 63 -14.64 4.18 34.86
N LYS A 64 -15.71 4.81 35.35
CA LYS A 64 -15.64 6.15 36.00
C LYS A 64 -14.61 6.21 37.13
N LYS A 65 -14.55 5.19 37.98
CA LYS A 65 -13.64 5.16 39.13
C LYS A 65 -12.18 5.15 38.65
N LEU A 66 -11.85 4.24 37.73
CA LEU A 66 -10.50 4.11 37.20
C LEU A 66 -10.09 5.33 36.36
N PHE A 67 -11.03 5.92 35.60
CA PHE A 67 -10.81 7.14 34.84
C PHE A 67 -10.45 8.33 35.75
N LEU A 68 -11.20 8.54 36.84
CA LEU A 68 -10.92 9.58 37.83
C LEU A 68 -9.58 9.34 38.53
N GLU A 69 -9.29 8.10 38.92
CA GLU A 69 -8.02 7.72 39.55
C GLU A 69 -6.83 7.99 38.62
N ARG A 70 -6.88 7.54 37.37
CA ARG A 70 -5.82 7.74 36.38
C ARG A 70 -5.65 9.22 36.02
N THR A 71 -6.73 10.00 35.98
CA THR A 71 -6.64 11.45 35.79
C THR A 71 -5.86 12.10 36.94
N ARG A 72 -6.16 11.72 38.19
CA ARG A 72 -5.41 12.22 39.36
C ARG A 72 -3.93 11.84 39.30
N GLN A 73 -3.64 10.57 39.02
CA GLN A 73 -2.28 10.02 39.08
C GLN A 73 -1.40 10.40 37.90
N ASN A 74 -1.93 10.39 36.67
CA ASN A 74 -1.11 10.55 35.47
C ASN A 74 -1.15 11.97 34.90
N ILE A 75 -2.24 12.70 35.15
CA ILE A 75 -2.44 14.03 34.56
C ILE A 75 -2.24 15.14 35.60
N CYS A 76 -2.66 14.92 36.85
CA CYS A 76 -2.71 15.97 37.88
C CYS A 76 -1.66 15.88 38.99
N SER A 77 -0.84 14.82 39.00
CA SER A 77 0.14 14.59 40.08
C SER A 77 1.42 15.42 39.94
N ASN A 78 1.78 15.82 38.71
CA ASN A 78 3.02 16.54 38.42
C ASN A 78 2.74 17.98 37.97
N PRO A 79 2.82 18.98 38.86
CA PRO A 79 2.61 20.37 38.50
C PRO A 79 3.81 21.01 37.78
N VAL A 80 4.98 20.35 37.77
CA VAL A 80 6.19 20.87 37.11
C VAL A 80 6.13 20.60 35.60
N GLN A 81 5.76 19.38 35.23
CA GLN A 81 5.52 18.95 33.85
C GLN A 81 4.07 18.48 33.74
N LYS A 82 3.21 19.42 33.38
CA LYS A 82 1.76 19.22 33.40
C LYS A 82 1.27 18.85 31.99
N PRO A 83 0.76 17.63 31.76
CA PRO A 83 0.08 17.31 30.53
C PRO A 83 -1.19 18.17 30.39
N ILE A 84 -1.36 18.77 29.22
CA ILE A 84 -2.57 19.50 28.83
C ILE A 84 -3.08 19.00 27.49
N ARG A 85 -4.36 19.20 27.25
CA ARG A 85 -5.04 18.85 26.01
C ARG A 85 -5.60 20.09 25.34
N LYS A 86 -5.48 20.17 24.01
CA LYS A 86 -6.16 21.18 23.17
C LYS A 86 -6.86 20.47 22.01
N VAL A 87 -8.08 20.89 21.70
CA VAL A 87 -8.83 20.39 20.54
C VAL A 87 -8.38 21.08 19.26
N ILE A 88 -8.30 20.32 18.17
CA ILE A 88 -8.15 20.89 16.84
C ILE A 88 -9.56 21.30 16.38
N GLU A 89 -9.95 22.55 16.60
CA GLU A 89 -11.33 23.01 16.38
C GLU A 89 -11.86 22.72 14.97
N SER A 90 -11.00 22.75 13.95
CA SER A 90 -11.39 22.46 12.57
C SER A 90 -11.80 21.00 12.35
N SER A 91 -11.34 20.08 13.21
CA SER A 91 -11.63 18.63 13.15
C SER A 91 -12.97 18.24 13.77
N LEU A 92 -13.62 19.14 14.52
CA LEU A 92 -14.84 18.82 15.26
C LEU A 92 -16.03 18.54 14.35
N GLU A 93 -16.72 17.44 14.64
CA GLU A 93 -17.99 17.04 14.05
C GLU A 93 -18.98 16.63 15.13
N VAL A 94 -20.27 16.90 14.91
CA VAL A 94 -21.35 16.60 15.86
C VAL A 94 -22.51 15.92 15.14
N PHE A 95 -23.03 14.86 15.73
CA PHE A 95 -24.12 14.05 15.22
C PHE A 95 -25.21 13.92 16.30
N PRO A 96 -26.38 14.55 16.15
CA PRO A 96 -27.43 14.52 17.16
C PRO A 96 -28.05 13.13 17.29
N LEU A 97 -28.39 12.74 18.52
CA LEU A 97 -29.07 11.49 18.83
C LEU A 97 -30.50 11.78 19.29
N TYR A 98 -31.47 11.24 18.56
CA TYR A 98 -32.89 11.41 18.82
C TYR A 98 -33.53 10.09 19.25
N ASN A 99 -34.46 10.18 20.21
CA ASN A 99 -35.35 9.10 20.58
C ASN A 99 -36.78 9.62 20.44
N ASN A 100 -37.57 9.05 19.52
CA ASN A 100 -38.92 9.53 19.20
C ASN A 100 -38.99 11.04 18.87
N GLY A 101 -37.97 11.58 18.20
CA GLY A 101 -37.88 12.99 17.82
C GLY A 101 -37.35 13.93 18.91
N GLU A 102 -37.16 13.44 20.13
CA GLU A 102 -36.57 14.20 21.24
C GLU A 102 -35.05 14.01 21.28
N LEU A 103 -34.30 15.11 21.35
CA LEU A 103 -32.84 15.09 21.43
C LEU A 103 -32.40 14.62 22.83
N TYR A 104 -31.90 13.40 22.93
CA TYR A 104 -31.41 12.83 24.20
C TYR A 104 -29.88 12.85 24.31
N GLY A 105 -29.18 12.99 23.18
CA GLY A 105 -27.73 12.93 23.15
C GLY A 105 -27.12 13.50 21.87
N ALA A 106 -25.80 13.40 21.78
CA ALA A 106 -25.04 13.66 20.56
C ALA A 106 -23.72 12.89 20.58
N ILE A 107 -23.26 12.48 19.41
CA ILE A 107 -21.90 11.99 19.20
C ILE A 107 -21.05 13.16 18.74
N GLN A 108 -19.95 13.42 19.42
CA GLN A 108 -18.95 14.40 19.02
C GLN A 108 -17.64 13.67 18.70
N THR A 109 -17.01 14.00 17.58
CA THR A 109 -15.75 13.38 17.16
C THR A 109 -14.79 14.45 16.65
N GLY A 110 -13.50 14.14 16.68
CA GLY A 110 -12.45 15.04 16.20
C GLY A 110 -11.06 14.59 16.65
N GLU A 111 -10.15 15.55 16.78
CA GLU A 111 -8.75 15.32 17.14
C GLU A 111 -8.26 16.23 18.26
N HIS A 112 -7.40 15.68 19.10
CA HIS A 112 -6.72 16.36 20.20
C HIS A 112 -5.23 16.38 20.03
N GLN A 113 -4.63 17.48 20.47
CA GLN A 113 -3.20 17.60 20.69
C GLN A 113 -2.91 17.61 22.19
N PHE A 114 -1.86 16.88 22.57
CA PHE A 114 -1.37 16.79 23.93
C PHE A 114 -0.04 17.52 24.03
N PHE A 115 0.07 18.41 25.01
CA PHE A 115 1.27 19.19 25.28
C PHE A 115 1.76 18.96 26.69
N ILE A 116 3.04 19.21 26.93
CA ILE A 116 3.63 19.34 28.26
C ILE A 116 3.80 20.83 28.56
N ARG A 117 3.14 21.28 29.63
CA ARG A 117 3.23 22.64 30.15
C ARG A 117 4.20 22.69 31.33
N GLU A 118 5.13 23.64 31.27
CA GLU A 118 6.04 23.97 32.37
C GLU A 118 5.93 25.46 32.71
N LYS A 119 6.15 25.82 33.98
CA LYS A 119 6.02 27.21 34.43
C LYS A 119 7.00 28.12 33.67
N ASN A 120 6.47 29.22 33.11
CA ASN A 120 7.21 30.23 32.35
C ASN A 120 7.92 29.70 31.09
N LYS A 121 7.46 28.57 30.53
CA LYS A 121 7.91 28.06 29.23
C LYS A 121 6.73 27.94 28.28
N GLU A 122 7.02 27.87 26.99
CA GLU A 122 6.01 27.53 25.99
C GLU A 122 5.57 26.07 26.13
N ASP A 123 4.29 25.79 25.82
CA ASP A 123 3.74 24.44 25.82
C ASP A 123 4.44 23.59 24.73
N VAL A 124 5.03 22.45 25.10
CA VAL A 124 5.73 21.56 24.16
C VAL A 124 4.77 20.49 23.66
N LEU A 125 4.54 20.46 22.35
CA LEU A 125 3.65 19.48 21.72
C LEU A 125 4.29 18.07 21.75
N GLY A 126 3.60 17.10 22.35
CA GLY A 126 4.12 15.75 22.61
C GLY A 126 3.31 14.62 21.99
N GLY A 127 2.05 14.86 21.60
CA GLY A 127 1.24 13.84 20.95
C GLY A 127 -0.04 14.39 20.32
N GLN A 128 -0.70 13.53 19.55
CA GLN A 128 -2.02 13.76 18.98
C GLN A 128 -2.83 12.47 19.03
N ALA A 129 -4.15 12.58 19.15
CA ALA A 129 -5.06 11.43 19.09
C ALA A 129 -6.43 11.82 18.53
N LYS A 130 -7.16 10.83 18.01
CA LYS A 130 -8.57 10.94 17.67
C LYS A 130 -9.44 10.66 18.88
N PHE A 131 -10.63 11.24 18.86
CA PHE A 131 -11.62 10.93 19.88
C PHE A 131 -13.02 10.82 19.30
N THR A 132 -13.86 10.06 19.99
CA THR A 132 -15.31 10.06 19.79
C THR A 132 -15.97 9.97 21.15
N THR A 133 -16.83 10.94 21.47
CA THR A 133 -17.55 11.03 22.75
C THR A 133 -19.04 10.99 22.49
N VAL A 134 -19.75 10.15 23.23
CA VAL A 134 -21.21 10.22 23.35
C VAL A 134 -21.53 11.13 24.53
N TRP A 135 -22.20 12.23 24.23
CA TRP A 135 -22.80 13.15 25.18
C TRP A 135 -24.28 12.79 25.37
N THR A 136 -24.71 12.69 26.61
CA THR A 136 -26.13 12.49 26.99
C THR A 136 -26.62 13.65 27.83
N LYS A 137 -27.91 13.97 27.72
CA LYS A 137 -28.54 14.98 28.57
C LYS A 137 -29.10 14.34 29.85
N GLN A 138 -28.66 14.84 31.01
CA GLN A 138 -29.17 14.45 32.32
C GLN A 138 -29.58 15.69 33.10
N ASN A 139 -30.88 15.84 33.40
CA ASN A 139 -31.41 17.01 34.11
C ASN A 139 -30.96 18.36 33.51
N SER A 140 -30.91 18.43 32.17
CA SER A 140 -30.42 19.56 31.36
C SER A 140 -28.91 19.77 31.29
N ASP A 141 -28.10 18.99 32.02
CA ASP A 141 -26.64 19.00 31.92
C ASP A 141 -26.15 17.98 30.87
N TRP A 142 -25.07 18.32 30.15
CA TRP A 142 -24.40 17.40 29.24
C TRP A 142 -23.36 16.57 29.99
N VAL A 143 -23.45 15.25 29.84
CA VAL A 143 -22.59 14.28 30.54
C VAL A 143 -21.99 13.31 29.51
N MET A 144 -20.69 13.04 29.61
CA MET A 144 -20.03 12.05 28.75
C MET A 144 -20.33 10.62 29.25
N SER A 145 -20.92 9.77 28.40
CA SER A 145 -21.25 8.37 28.74
C SER A 145 -20.25 7.37 28.18
N ASP A 146 -19.82 7.58 26.94
CA ASP A 146 -18.92 6.69 26.22
C ASP A 146 -17.84 7.54 25.55
N ILE A 147 -16.59 7.22 25.80
CA ILE A 147 -15.44 7.96 25.29
C ILE A 147 -14.49 6.97 24.62
N LEU A 148 -14.19 7.20 23.35
CA LEU A 148 -13.13 6.53 22.60
C LEU A 148 -11.98 7.52 22.45
N SER A 149 -10.78 7.18 22.93
CA SER A 149 -9.55 7.94 22.67
C SER A 149 -8.53 6.99 22.05
N TYR A 150 -8.17 7.23 20.78
CA TYR A 150 -7.46 6.27 19.96
C TYR A 150 -6.56 6.96 18.93
N ASP A 151 -5.65 6.21 18.32
CA ASP A 151 -4.66 6.73 17.37
C ASP A 151 -3.67 7.69 18.06
N HIS A 152 -3.25 7.40 19.29
CA HIS A 152 -2.27 8.21 20.00
C HIS A 152 -0.88 8.04 19.37
N GLY A 153 -0.33 9.12 18.83
CA GLY A 153 0.96 9.10 18.15
C GLY A 153 1.63 10.47 18.08
N GLU A 154 2.70 10.55 17.28
CA GLU A 154 3.45 11.79 17.09
C GLU A 154 2.58 12.88 16.42
N PRO A 155 2.63 14.13 16.92
CA PRO A 155 1.90 15.23 16.34
C PRO A 155 2.39 15.51 14.92
N GLY A 156 1.46 15.63 13.98
CA GLY A 156 1.83 15.92 12.59
C GLY A 156 2.33 14.73 11.77
N LYS A 157 2.13 13.47 12.22
CA LYS A 157 1.80 12.41 11.26
C LYS A 157 0.48 12.80 10.60
N LYS A 158 0.56 13.70 9.62
CA LYS A 158 -0.57 14.06 8.77
C LYS A 158 -1.10 12.76 8.22
N GLN A 159 -2.29 12.37 8.64
CA GLN A 159 -3.11 11.54 7.77
C GLN A 159 -3.29 12.36 6.51
N PHE A 160 -2.59 11.94 5.47
CA PHE A 160 -2.75 12.48 4.15
C PHE A 160 -4.18 12.14 3.72
N THR A 161 -5.11 13.06 3.94
CA THR A 161 -6.38 13.09 3.22
C THR A 161 -6.08 13.62 1.85
N ASP A 162 -5.34 12.83 1.08
CA ASP A 162 -5.12 13.21 -0.29
C ASP A 162 -6.45 13.17 -1.00
N ASN A 163 -6.70 14.20 -1.78
CA ASN A 163 -7.81 14.19 -2.71
C ASN A 163 -7.43 13.28 -3.90
N PHE A 164 -7.07 12.02 -3.63
CA PHE A 164 -6.77 11.02 -4.65
C PHE A 164 -7.94 10.90 -5.61
N GLU A 165 -9.18 11.04 -5.14
CA GLU A 165 -10.34 11.12 -6.02
C GLU A 165 -10.24 12.23 -7.07
N GLN A 166 -9.78 13.43 -6.70
CA GLN A 166 -9.53 14.50 -7.66
C GLN A 166 -8.33 14.21 -8.56
N LEU A 167 -7.22 13.72 -8.01
CA LEU A 167 -6.06 13.33 -8.79
C LEU A 167 -6.42 12.29 -9.88
N LEU A 168 -7.26 11.32 -9.52
CA LEU A 168 -7.78 10.30 -10.43
C LEU A 168 -8.69 10.93 -11.50
N LYS A 169 -9.61 11.81 -11.12
CA LYS A 169 -10.49 12.55 -12.04
C LYS A 169 -9.69 13.38 -13.05
N ASP A 170 -8.73 14.16 -12.56
CA ASP A 170 -7.90 15.06 -13.38
C ASP A 170 -7.06 14.30 -14.41
N ASN A 171 -6.64 13.08 -14.07
CA ASN A 171 -5.81 12.23 -14.92
C ASN A 171 -6.59 11.15 -15.68
N ARG A 172 -7.92 11.10 -15.54
CA ARG A 172 -8.82 10.08 -16.12
C ARG A 172 -8.40 8.65 -15.75
N ILE A 173 -8.01 8.44 -14.50
CA ILE A 173 -7.65 7.14 -13.95
C ILE A 173 -8.86 6.60 -13.20
N GLN A 174 -9.33 5.41 -13.57
CA GLN A 174 -10.57 4.86 -12.99
C GLN A 174 -10.34 4.19 -11.64
N THR A 175 -9.13 3.66 -11.41
CA THR A 175 -8.81 2.88 -10.22
C THR A 175 -7.36 3.10 -9.82
N LEU A 176 -7.14 3.22 -8.51
CA LEU A 176 -5.81 3.26 -7.92
C LEU A 176 -5.75 2.30 -6.73
N GLY A 177 -4.85 1.33 -6.80
CA GLY A 177 -4.42 0.52 -5.66
C GLY A 177 -3.10 1.05 -5.10
N LEU A 178 -3.05 1.28 -3.79
CA LEU A 178 -1.87 1.75 -3.06
C LEU A 178 -1.57 0.83 -1.88
N GLY A 179 -0.31 0.39 -1.80
CA GLY A 179 0.22 -0.34 -0.65
C GLY A 179 1.40 0.42 -0.06
N ILE A 180 1.38 0.70 1.23
CA ILE A 180 2.44 1.43 1.94
C ILE A 180 3.16 0.47 2.87
N ILE A 181 4.48 0.43 2.75
CA ILE A 181 5.34 -0.40 3.59
C ILE A 181 6.21 0.53 4.44
N GLU A 182 6.11 0.38 5.76
CA GLU A 182 6.94 1.09 6.74
C GLU A 182 7.53 0.09 7.74
N ASP A 183 8.76 0.34 8.19
CA ASP A 183 9.48 -0.49 9.16
C ASP A 183 9.47 -1.99 8.82
N GLY A 184 9.54 -2.32 7.54
CA GLY A 184 9.57 -3.71 7.11
C GLY A 184 8.22 -4.39 7.07
N LYS A 185 7.11 -3.65 7.14
CA LYS A 185 5.74 -4.20 7.22
C LYS A 185 4.79 -3.43 6.31
N LEU A 186 3.83 -4.13 5.70
CA LEU A 186 2.71 -3.50 5.00
C LEU A 186 1.78 -2.84 6.03
N THR A 187 1.75 -1.51 6.08
CA THR A 187 1.02 -0.74 7.10
C THR A 187 -0.33 -0.24 6.59
N GLU A 188 -0.45 0.06 5.29
CA GLU A 188 -1.69 0.54 4.69
C GLU A 188 -1.96 -0.10 3.34
N ILE A 189 -3.23 -0.42 3.09
CA ILE A 189 -3.76 -0.85 1.80
C ILE A 189 -4.96 0.04 1.49
N LYS A 190 -4.89 0.73 0.36
CA LYS A 190 -5.95 1.63 -0.10
C LYS A 190 -6.30 1.31 -1.53
N VAL A 191 -7.58 1.19 -1.82
CA VAL A 191 -8.07 1.04 -3.19
C VAL A 191 -9.15 2.09 -3.42
N TYR A 192 -8.94 2.93 -4.43
CA TYR A 192 -9.80 4.02 -4.82
C TYR A 192 -10.42 3.77 -6.18
N GLY A 193 -11.57 4.39 -6.43
CA GLY A 193 -12.22 4.40 -7.73
C GLY A 193 -13.10 3.17 -7.95
N LYS A 194 -13.08 2.64 -9.17
CA LYS A 194 -14.09 1.69 -9.66
C LYS A 194 -13.52 0.35 -10.06
N LEU A 195 -14.27 -0.72 -9.85
CA LEU A 195 -13.99 -2.05 -10.40
C LEU A 195 -14.30 -2.10 -11.90
N ASN A 196 -15.44 -1.50 -12.24
CA ASN A 196 -15.98 -1.33 -13.59
C ASN A 196 -16.91 -0.09 -13.59
N ASP A 197 -17.54 0.24 -14.71
CA ASP A 197 -18.36 1.47 -14.81
C ASP A 197 -19.46 1.62 -13.73
N LYS A 198 -19.96 0.50 -13.20
CA LYS A 198 -21.10 0.40 -12.29
C LYS A 198 -20.73 0.11 -10.83
N THR A 199 -19.55 -0.45 -10.57
CA THR A 199 -19.19 -1.00 -9.27
C THR A 199 -17.93 -0.31 -8.74
N SER A 200 -17.95 0.13 -7.48
CA SER A 200 -16.75 0.67 -6.80
C SER A 200 -15.71 -0.43 -6.58
N ALA A 201 -14.43 -0.08 -6.64
CA ALA A 201 -13.37 -0.99 -6.27
C ALA A 201 -13.33 -1.18 -4.75
N SER A 202 -13.01 -2.39 -4.31
CA SER A 202 -12.82 -2.77 -2.92
C SER A 202 -11.33 -3.00 -2.60
N TYR A 203 -10.97 -3.02 -1.32
CA TYR A 203 -9.58 -3.26 -0.89
C TYR A 203 -8.99 -4.58 -1.44
N ASN A 204 -9.83 -5.59 -1.66
CA ASN A 204 -9.46 -6.91 -2.19
C ASN A 204 -9.76 -7.09 -3.69
N SER A 205 -9.91 -5.98 -4.43
CA SER A 205 -10.01 -6.02 -5.89
C SER A 205 -8.70 -6.51 -6.51
N LEU A 206 -8.84 -7.25 -7.61
CA LEU A 206 -7.76 -7.94 -8.30
C LEU A 206 -7.29 -7.12 -9.49
N PHE A 207 -5.99 -7.03 -9.65
CA PHE A 207 -5.32 -6.35 -10.75
C PHE A 207 -4.57 -7.40 -11.58
N ASN A 208 -4.64 -7.27 -12.91
CA ASN A 208 -3.54 -7.74 -13.75
C ASN A 208 -2.40 -6.75 -13.52
N VAL A 209 -1.21 -7.25 -13.16
CA VAL A 209 -0.06 -6.40 -12.86
C VAL A 209 1.00 -6.37 -13.97
N ALA A 210 0.69 -6.91 -15.15
CA ALA A 210 1.55 -6.93 -16.32
C ALA A 210 2.96 -7.45 -15.94
N SER A 211 4.00 -6.75 -16.37
CA SER A 211 5.39 -7.14 -16.12
C SER A 211 5.85 -7.20 -14.65
N LEU A 212 5.03 -6.78 -13.68
CA LEU A 212 5.29 -7.10 -12.25
C LEU A 212 5.21 -8.60 -11.94
N THR A 213 4.78 -9.40 -12.91
CA THR A 213 4.94 -10.85 -12.95
C THR A 213 6.41 -11.28 -12.85
N LYS A 214 7.33 -10.56 -13.51
CA LYS A 214 8.76 -10.92 -13.58
C LYS A 214 9.43 -10.98 -12.22
N PRO A 215 9.26 -10.01 -11.30
CA PRO A 215 9.73 -10.11 -9.92
C PRO A 215 9.29 -11.39 -9.20
N VAL A 216 8.01 -11.77 -9.32
CA VAL A 216 7.48 -12.99 -8.67
C VAL A 216 8.12 -14.24 -9.25
N THR A 217 8.25 -14.30 -10.57
CA THR A 217 8.97 -15.38 -11.26
C THR A 217 10.44 -15.43 -10.82
N ALA A 218 11.12 -14.29 -10.81
CA ALA A 218 12.53 -14.19 -10.44
C ALA A 218 12.76 -14.70 -9.02
N ILE A 219 11.95 -14.25 -8.05
CA ILE A 219 12.05 -14.72 -6.67
C ILE A 219 11.70 -16.21 -6.54
N THR A 220 10.72 -16.71 -7.30
CA THR A 220 10.42 -18.15 -7.35
C THR A 220 11.65 -18.96 -7.81
N ILE A 221 12.31 -18.53 -8.88
CA ILE A 221 13.52 -19.20 -9.38
C ILE A 221 14.70 -19.04 -8.40
N LEU A 222 14.93 -17.85 -7.85
CA LEU A 222 16.00 -17.62 -6.88
C LEU A 222 15.76 -18.38 -5.57
N ARG A 223 14.50 -18.63 -5.19
CA ARG A 223 14.14 -19.52 -4.08
C ARG A 223 14.54 -20.95 -4.40
N LEU A 224 14.28 -21.44 -5.61
CA LEU A 224 14.74 -22.77 -6.05
C LEU A 224 16.27 -22.88 -6.03
N VAL A 225 17.00 -21.82 -6.40
CA VAL A 225 18.46 -21.76 -6.27
C VAL A 225 18.89 -21.83 -4.80
N SER A 226 18.24 -21.04 -3.93
CA SER A 226 18.50 -21.06 -2.49
C SER A 226 18.23 -22.43 -1.85
N LEU A 227 17.29 -23.20 -2.40
CA LEU A 227 16.97 -24.57 -1.98
C LEU A 227 17.87 -25.64 -2.63
N GLY A 228 18.85 -25.26 -3.45
CA GLY A 228 19.72 -26.19 -4.17
C GLY A 228 19.02 -26.99 -5.29
N LYS A 229 17.80 -26.63 -5.67
CA LYS A 229 17.01 -27.29 -6.72
C LYS A 229 17.29 -26.74 -8.12
N TRP A 230 17.91 -25.57 -8.20
CA TRP A 230 18.23 -24.87 -9.45
C TRP A 230 19.62 -24.22 -9.36
N ASN A 231 20.21 -23.87 -10.50
CA ASN A 231 21.51 -23.22 -10.57
C ASN A 231 21.42 -21.93 -11.39
N LEU A 232 22.01 -20.85 -10.87
CA LEU A 232 21.96 -19.53 -11.48
C LEU A 232 22.82 -19.43 -12.75
N ASP A 233 23.93 -20.18 -12.81
CA ASP A 233 24.97 -20.03 -13.82
C ASP A 233 25.12 -21.27 -14.72
N GLU A 234 24.29 -22.29 -14.51
CA GLU A 234 24.27 -23.47 -15.38
C GLU A 234 23.65 -23.15 -16.74
N PRO A 235 24.25 -23.62 -17.86
CA PRO A 235 23.65 -23.54 -19.18
C PRO A 235 22.27 -24.20 -19.25
N LEU A 236 21.32 -23.48 -19.83
CA LEU A 236 19.92 -23.92 -19.88
C LEU A 236 19.61 -24.92 -20.99
N ASP A 237 20.52 -25.06 -21.96
CA ASP A 237 20.39 -25.98 -23.10
C ASP A 237 20.31 -27.46 -22.68
N LYS A 238 20.78 -27.78 -21.46
CA LYS A 238 20.59 -29.08 -20.81
C LYS A 238 19.12 -29.43 -20.54
N TYR A 239 18.26 -28.42 -20.39
CA TYR A 239 16.87 -28.59 -19.97
C TYR A 239 15.87 -28.21 -21.06
N PHE A 240 16.22 -27.21 -21.87
CA PHE A 240 15.37 -26.74 -22.96
C PHE A 240 16.21 -26.01 -24.00
N VAL A 241 15.92 -26.26 -25.28
CA VAL A 241 16.40 -25.46 -26.41
C VAL A 241 15.20 -25.14 -27.28
N ASP A 242 14.98 -23.86 -27.58
CA ASP A 242 13.88 -23.44 -28.45
C ASP A 242 14.19 -23.89 -29.90
N PRO A 243 13.21 -24.49 -30.61
CA PRO A 243 13.42 -24.96 -31.99
C PRO A 243 13.94 -23.88 -32.95
N ASP A 244 13.59 -22.61 -32.74
CA ASP A 244 14.02 -21.51 -33.63
C ASP A 244 15.54 -21.25 -33.54
N ILE A 245 16.15 -21.54 -32.37
CA ILE A 245 17.57 -21.26 -32.11
C ILE A 245 18.43 -22.52 -31.96
N VAL A 246 17.88 -23.71 -32.18
CA VAL A 246 18.58 -24.99 -31.94
C VAL A 246 19.88 -25.15 -32.74
N LYS A 247 19.99 -24.46 -33.88
CA LYS A 247 21.18 -24.45 -34.73
C LYS A 247 22.18 -23.35 -34.39
N ASP A 248 21.80 -22.41 -33.52
CA ASP A 248 22.64 -21.27 -33.15
C ASP A 248 23.43 -21.57 -31.87
N PRO A 249 24.77 -21.74 -31.92
CA PRO A 249 25.55 -22.16 -30.75
C PRO A 249 25.46 -21.20 -29.56
N ARG A 250 24.98 -19.97 -29.74
CA ARG A 250 24.77 -19.00 -28.65
C ARG A 250 23.73 -19.48 -27.63
N HIS A 251 22.84 -20.41 -27.98
CA HIS A 251 21.90 -21.01 -27.02
C HIS A 251 22.60 -21.67 -25.82
N LYS A 252 23.84 -22.13 -25.99
CA LYS A 252 24.66 -22.75 -24.93
C LYS A 252 25.18 -21.77 -23.89
N LYS A 253 25.06 -20.46 -24.16
CA LYS A 253 25.50 -19.39 -23.25
C LYS A 253 24.37 -18.83 -22.39
N LEU A 254 23.13 -19.24 -22.66
CA LEU A 254 21.98 -18.83 -21.87
C LEU A 254 22.06 -19.47 -20.49
N THR A 255 22.05 -18.63 -19.47
CA THR A 255 21.99 -18.99 -18.05
C THR A 255 20.81 -18.31 -17.39
N THR A 256 20.37 -18.83 -16.25
CA THR A 256 19.37 -18.17 -15.41
C THR A 256 19.75 -16.73 -15.09
N ARG A 257 21.03 -16.49 -14.76
CA ARG A 257 21.56 -15.14 -14.49
C ARG A 257 21.31 -14.21 -15.66
N SER A 258 21.72 -14.62 -16.86
CA SER A 258 21.58 -13.81 -18.07
C SER A 258 20.13 -13.49 -18.40
N ILE A 259 19.18 -14.37 -18.05
CA ILE A 259 17.76 -14.13 -18.25
C ILE A 259 17.23 -13.12 -17.24
N LEU A 260 17.47 -13.36 -15.95
CA LEU A 260 16.96 -12.50 -14.88
C LEU A 260 17.53 -11.07 -14.94
N SER A 261 18.70 -10.88 -15.56
CA SER A 261 19.29 -9.56 -15.81
C SER A 261 19.04 -8.98 -17.21
N HIS A 262 18.19 -9.60 -18.03
CA HIS A 262 17.87 -9.15 -19.39
C HIS A 262 19.10 -9.02 -20.32
N GLN A 263 19.98 -10.01 -20.27
CA GLN A 263 21.19 -10.10 -21.10
C GLN A 263 21.16 -11.32 -22.04
N THR A 264 19.97 -11.75 -22.45
CA THR A 264 19.79 -12.96 -23.28
C THR A 264 20.21 -12.78 -24.73
N GLY A 265 20.19 -11.56 -25.25
CA GLY A 265 20.25 -11.31 -26.69
C GLY A 265 18.91 -11.48 -27.41
N PHE A 266 17.82 -11.80 -26.71
CA PHE A 266 16.51 -11.98 -27.32
C PHE A 266 15.72 -10.67 -27.45
N PRO A 267 14.81 -10.57 -28.44
CA PRO A 267 13.81 -9.50 -28.49
C PRO A 267 12.90 -9.54 -27.26
N ASN A 268 12.06 -8.51 -27.08
CA ASN A 268 11.08 -8.54 -25.99
C ASN A 268 10.08 -9.69 -26.16
N TRP A 269 9.46 -9.75 -27.33
CA TRP A 269 8.57 -10.83 -27.75
C TRP A 269 8.93 -11.29 -29.15
N ARG A 270 8.92 -12.60 -29.44
CA ARG A 270 9.21 -13.08 -30.80
C ARG A 270 8.20 -12.58 -31.83
N SER A 271 6.98 -12.25 -31.39
CA SER A 271 5.93 -11.63 -32.21
C SER A 271 6.29 -10.22 -32.72
N MET A 272 7.34 -9.61 -32.18
CA MET A 272 7.88 -8.35 -32.71
C MET A 272 8.76 -8.57 -33.95
N ASN A 273 9.20 -9.81 -34.20
CA ASN A 273 9.92 -10.17 -35.42
C ASN A 273 8.92 -10.44 -36.56
N LYS A 274 9.29 -10.06 -37.78
CA LYS A 274 8.40 -10.15 -38.96
C LYS A 274 7.90 -11.58 -39.24
N ASP A 275 8.69 -12.58 -38.90
CA ASP A 275 8.40 -14.00 -39.10
C ASP A 275 7.94 -14.69 -37.81
N ASN A 276 7.75 -13.94 -36.72
CA ASN A 276 7.37 -14.42 -35.40
C ASN A 276 8.32 -15.47 -34.79
N LYS A 277 9.58 -15.51 -35.23
CA LYS A 277 10.58 -16.47 -34.75
C LYS A 277 11.56 -15.85 -33.77
N LEU A 278 12.12 -16.69 -32.90
CA LEU A 278 13.12 -16.27 -31.94
C LEU A 278 14.53 -16.31 -32.55
N TYR A 279 15.27 -15.20 -32.39
CA TYR A 279 16.68 -15.10 -32.76
C TYR A 279 17.44 -14.29 -31.72
N PHE A 280 18.78 -14.35 -31.78
CA PHE A 280 19.66 -13.52 -30.98
C PHE A 280 20.06 -12.26 -31.75
N ASP A 281 19.66 -11.09 -31.25
CA ASP A 281 20.06 -9.77 -31.74
C ASP A 281 21.51 -9.43 -31.38
N PHE A 282 22.02 -10.01 -30.28
CA PHE A 282 23.40 -9.87 -29.84
C PHE A 282 23.85 -11.08 -29.02
N GLU A 283 25.14 -11.10 -28.68
CA GLU A 283 25.75 -12.18 -27.92
C GLU A 283 25.26 -12.21 -26.46
N PRO A 284 24.73 -13.33 -25.94
CA PRO A 284 24.28 -13.42 -24.55
C PRO A 284 25.36 -12.96 -23.56
N GLY A 285 24.95 -12.19 -22.54
CA GLY A 285 25.82 -11.65 -21.50
C GLY A 285 26.54 -10.34 -21.86
N THR A 286 26.48 -9.88 -23.12
CA THR A 286 27.30 -8.72 -23.56
C THR A 286 26.59 -7.38 -23.53
N LYS A 287 25.25 -7.34 -23.58
CA LYS A 287 24.44 -6.11 -23.58
C LYS A 287 23.15 -6.32 -22.79
N TYR A 288 22.49 -5.21 -22.44
CA TYR A 288 21.14 -5.20 -21.88
C TYR A 288 20.10 -5.04 -22.98
N GLN A 289 19.05 -5.87 -22.96
CA GLN A 289 17.83 -5.69 -23.72
C GLN A 289 16.68 -6.38 -22.99
N TYR A 290 15.69 -5.58 -22.57
CA TYR A 290 14.53 -6.08 -21.84
C TYR A 290 13.80 -7.16 -22.65
N SER A 291 13.59 -8.32 -22.02
CA SER A 291 13.09 -9.52 -22.70
C SER A 291 12.10 -10.35 -21.89
N GLY A 292 10.83 -10.32 -22.31
CA GLY A 292 9.79 -11.26 -21.86
C GLY A 292 10.03 -12.69 -22.37
N GLU A 293 10.50 -12.84 -23.62
CA GLU A 293 10.91 -14.14 -24.18
C GLU A 293 11.99 -14.82 -23.34
N GLY A 294 12.94 -14.05 -22.79
CA GLY A 294 13.92 -14.59 -21.85
C GLY A 294 13.25 -15.27 -20.65
N PHE A 295 12.27 -14.61 -20.02
CA PHE A 295 11.55 -15.17 -18.87
C PHE A 295 10.71 -16.40 -19.26
N GLU A 296 10.08 -16.40 -20.42
CA GLU A 296 9.35 -17.57 -20.95
C GLU A 296 10.29 -18.74 -21.27
N TYR A 297 11.49 -18.46 -21.80
CA TYR A 297 12.52 -19.47 -22.01
C TYR A 297 12.95 -20.10 -20.68
N LEU A 298 13.19 -19.28 -19.65
CA LEU A 298 13.54 -19.76 -18.31
C LEU A 298 12.42 -20.60 -17.70
N ARG A 299 11.15 -20.18 -17.86
CA ARG A 299 9.99 -20.98 -17.43
C ARG A 299 10.04 -22.36 -18.04
N LYS A 300 10.13 -22.47 -19.37
CA LYS A 300 10.18 -23.76 -20.08
C LYS A 300 11.35 -24.63 -19.60
N ALA A 301 12.53 -24.05 -19.41
CA ALA A 301 13.70 -24.78 -18.90
C ALA A 301 13.46 -25.33 -17.48
N VAL A 302 12.90 -24.52 -16.59
CA VAL A 302 12.62 -24.91 -15.20
C VAL A 302 11.52 -25.97 -15.13
N GLU A 303 10.42 -25.78 -15.86
CA GLU A 303 9.30 -26.71 -15.90
C GLU A 303 9.73 -28.07 -16.50
N ASN A 304 10.56 -28.07 -17.55
CA ASN A 304 11.09 -29.29 -18.14
C ASN A 304 11.97 -30.09 -17.16
N LYS A 305 12.81 -29.42 -16.36
CA LYS A 305 13.68 -30.08 -15.37
C LYS A 305 12.90 -30.60 -14.18
N LEU A 306 11.96 -29.79 -13.66
CA LEU A 306 11.30 -30.06 -12.38
C LEU A 306 9.95 -30.76 -12.52
N HIS A 307 9.43 -30.88 -13.74
CA HIS A 307 8.13 -31.50 -14.05
C HIS A 307 6.97 -30.88 -13.24
N LYS A 308 7.05 -29.56 -13.00
CA LYS A 308 6.03 -28.75 -12.33
C LYS A 308 5.93 -27.42 -13.05
N SER A 309 4.71 -26.92 -13.24
CA SER A 309 4.46 -25.59 -13.81
C SER A 309 4.98 -24.48 -12.89
N ILE A 310 5.25 -23.30 -13.43
CA ILE A 310 5.64 -22.13 -12.62
C ILE A 310 4.54 -21.73 -11.63
N GLU A 311 3.25 -21.90 -11.99
CA GLU A 311 2.11 -21.69 -11.08
C GLU A 311 2.21 -22.62 -9.86
N GLU A 312 2.47 -23.92 -10.08
CA GLU A 312 2.61 -24.89 -8.99
C GLU A 312 3.84 -24.59 -8.11
N LEU A 313 4.97 -24.26 -8.75
CA LEU A 313 6.20 -23.92 -8.04
C LEU A 313 6.03 -22.67 -7.17
N ALA A 314 5.52 -21.57 -7.75
CA ALA A 314 5.27 -20.32 -7.02
C ALA A 314 4.24 -20.51 -5.91
N LYS A 315 3.17 -21.29 -6.16
CA LYS A 315 2.18 -21.60 -5.15
C LYS A 315 2.77 -22.32 -3.94
N GLU A 316 3.59 -23.34 -4.17
CA GLU A 316 4.22 -24.16 -3.12
C GLU A 316 5.24 -23.36 -2.30
N ILE A 317 6.11 -22.57 -2.96
CA ILE A 317 7.29 -22.00 -2.29
C ILE A 317 7.18 -20.51 -1.99
N ILE A 318 6.19 -19.80 -2.55
CA ILE A 318 5.95 -18.36 -2.37
C ILE A 318 4.54 -18.10 -1.85
N PHE A 319 3.49 -18.44 -2.61
CA PHE A 319 2.14 -17.96 -2.32
C PHE A 319 1.54 -18.57 -1.05
N GLN A 320 1.68 -19.88 -0.85
CA GLN A 320 1.18 -20.52 0.37
C GLN A 320 1.96 -20.06 1.62
N PRO A 321 3.31 -20.06 1.65
CA PRO A 321 4.07 -19.59 2.80
C PRO A 321 3.81 -18.14 3.18
N LEU A 322 3.52 -17.27 2.20
CA LEU A 322 3.24 -15.85 2.43
C LEU A 322 1.75 -15.52 2.54
N GLU A 323 0.88 -16.53 2.56
CA GLU A 323 -0.57 -16.36 2.57
C GLU A 323 -1.12 -15.44 1.47
N MET A 324 -0.53 -15.52 0.27
CA MET A 324 -0.99 -14.82 -0.93
C MET A 324 -2.14 -15.59 -1.59
N LYS A 325 -3.30 -15.55 -0.91
CA LYS A 325 -4.47 -16.37 -1.22
C LYS A 325 -5.15 -15.97 -2.52
N ASP A 326 -4.86 -14.78 -3.05
CA ASP A 326 -5.47 -14.11 -4.19
C ASP A 326 -4.50 -13.84 -5.36
N THR A 327 -3.32 -14.45 -5.35
CA THR A 327 -2.37 -14.38 -6.47
C THR A 327 -2.43 -15.64 -7.36
N SER A 328 -2.31 -15.49 -8.68
CA SER A 328 -2.16 -16.60 -9.64
C SER A 328 -1.63 -16.15 -11.00
N TYR A 329 -0.89 -17.02 -11.68
CA TYR A 329 -0.47 -16.87 -13.09
C TYR A 329 -1.56 -17.27 -14.09
N ILE A 330 -2.65 -17.89 -13.64
CA ILE A 330 -3.73 -18.36 -14.52
C ILE A 330 -5.10 -17.92 -14.03
N TRP A 331 -6.01 -17.73 -14.97
CA TRP A 331 -7.36 -17.28 -14.71
C TRP A 331 -8.20 -18.34 -13.97
N ASN A 332 -8.78 -17.95 -12.83
CA ASN A 332 -9.78 -18.73 -12.09
C ASN A 332 -11.14 -17.99 -12.09
N GLU A 333 -12.11 -18.50 -12.85
CA GLU A 333 -13.42 -17.85 -13.04
C GLU A 333 -14.13 -17.59 -11.71
N LYS A 334 -14.23 -18.63 -10.85
CA LYS A 334 -14.94 -18.56 -9.57
C LYS A 334 -14.34 -17.54 -8.61
N LYS A 335 -13.01 -17.36 -8.68
CA LYS A 335 -12.27 -16.52 -7.74
C LYS A 335 -12.16 -15.07 -8.20
N PHE A 336 -12.12 -14.85 -9.52
CA PHE A 336 -11.70 -13.57 -10.10
C PHE A 336 -12.83 -12.78 -10.76
N SER A 337 -13.86 -13.41 -11.30
CA SER A 337 -14.87 -12.73 -12.14
C SER A 337 -15.56 -11.54 -11.45
N GLU A 338 -15.81 -11.63 -10.14
CA GLU A 338 -16.51 -10.59 -9.37
C GLU A 338 -15.60 -9.50 -8.80
N ARG A 339 -14.28 -9.70 -8.83
CA ARG A 339 -13.29 -8.79 -8.20
C ARG A 339 -12.22 -8.26 -9.15
N MET A 340 -12.23 -8.70 -10.41
CA MET A 340 -11.26 -8.25 -11.41
C MET A 340 -11.53 -6.80 -11.83
N ILE A 341 -10.53 -5.94 -11.66
CA ILE A 341 -10.54 -4.57 -12.19
C ILE A 341 -10.49 -4.63 -13.72
N VAL A 342 -11.41 -3.91 -14.37
CA VAL A 342 -11.40 -3.69 -15.82
C VAL A 342 -10.34 -2.66 -16.17
N GLY A 343 -9.50 -2.94 -17.16
CA GLY A 343 -8.55 -1.97 -17.73
C GLY A 343 -9.22 -1.07 -18.75
N TYR A 344 -8.77 0.18 -18.86
CA TYR A 344 -9.32 1.18 -19.77
C TYR A 344 -8.25 1.82 -20.66
N ASP A 345 -8.62 2.17 -21.90
CA ASP A 345 -7.76 2.94 -22.79
C ASP A 345 -7.66 4.42 -22.33
N LYS A 346 -6.77 5.19 -22.95
CA LYS A 346 -6.59 6.62 -22.66
C LYS A 346 -7.84 7.50 -22.86
N ASN A 347 -8.87 6.99 -23.52
CA ASN A 347 -10.14 7.67 -23.79
C ASN A 347 -11.27 7.21 -22.85
N GLY A 348 -10.99 6.25 -21.93
CA GLY A 348 -11.99 5.70 -21.02
C GLY A 348 -12.84 4.58 -21.63
N LYS A 349 -12.39 3.94 -22.73
CA LYS A 349 -13.03 2.74 -23.27
C LYS A 349 -12.50 1.50 -22.53
N PRO A 350 -13.36 0.60 -22.03
CA PRO A 350 -12.92 -0.61 -21.35
C PRO A 350 -12.32 -1.61 -22.35
N TYR A 351 -11.30 -2.34 -21.90
CA TYR A 351 -10.77 -3.54 -22.56
C TYR A 351 -11.48 -4.81 -22.06
N ASP A 352 -11.45 -5.85 -22.88
CA ASP A 352 -11.88 -7.17 -22.45
C ASP A 352 -10.87 -7.78 -21.47
N ILE A 353 -11.37 -8.45 -20.43
CA ILE A 353 -10.52 -9.19 -19.50
C ILE A 353 -9.96 -10.43 -20.20
N VAL A 354 -8.63 -10.51 -20.30
CA VAL A 354 -7.94 -11.68 -20.84
C VAL A 354 -7.94 -12.80 -19.80
N LYS A 355 -8.56 -13.93 -20.14
CA LYS A 355 -8.75 -15.09 -19.24
C LYS A 355 -7.75 -16.21 -19.52
N ASN A 356 -6.45 -15.92 -19.41
CA ASN A 356 -5.37 -16.86 -19.74
C ASN A 356 -5.42 -18.13 -18.88
N LYS A 357 -5.31 -19.30 -19.51
CA LYS A 357 -5.27 -20.62 -18.84
C LYS A 357 -3.88 -21.25 -18.80
N THR A 358 -2.91 -20.58 -19.40
CA THR A 358 -1.51 -20.98 -19.44
C THR A 358 -0.69 -19.89 -18.78
N SER A 359 0.22 -20.27 -17.87
CA SER A 359 1.09 -19.32 -17.19
C SER A 359 2.03 -18.62 -18.16
N ASN A 360 2.24 -17.33 -17.92
CA ASN A 360 3.29 -16.53 -18.53
C ASN A 360 4.25 -16.06 -17.41
N ALA A 361 5.53 -16.37 -17.52
CA ALA A 361 6.53 -16.02 -16.52
C ALA A 361 6.92 -14.54 -16.55
N ALA A 362 6.49 -13.80 -17.56
CA ALA A 362 6.84 -12.41 -17.77
C ALA A 362 5.65 -11.44 -17.66
N ASP A 363 4.41 -11.93 -17.67
CA ASP A 363 3.19 -11.10 -17.76
C ASP A 363 1.95 -11.77 -17.17
N ASP A 364 0.86 -11.00 -17.05
CA ASP A 364 -0.49 -11.48 -16.73
C ASP A 364 -0.70 -12.10 -15.33
N LEU A 365 0.22 -11.88 -14.38
CA LEU A 365 -0.04 -12.24 -12.99
C LEU A 365 -1.25 -11.44 -12.46
N ILE A 366 -2.19 -12.15 -11.87
CA ILE A 366 -3.35 -11.57 -11.20
C ILE A 366 -3.08 -11.58 -9.69
N THR A 367 -3.29 -10.44 -9.02
CA THR A 367 -3.05 -10.30 -7.58
C THR A 367 -3.87 -9.16 -6.97
N THR A 368 -3.94 -9.09 -5.65
CA THR A 368 -4.37 -7.89 -4.91
C THR A 368 -3.16 -7.04 -4.52
N VAL A 369 -3.42 -5.79 -4.10
CA VAL A 369 -2.41 -4.93 -3.45
C VAL A 369 -1.89 -5.58 -2.16
N GLU A 370 -2.78 -6.20 -1.39
CA GLU A 370 -2.42 -6.89 -0.14
C GLU A 370 -1.40 -8.01 -0.39
N ASP A 371 -1.70 -8.93 -1.30
CA ASP A 371 -0.85 -10.10 -1.55
C ASP A 371 0.49 -9.71 -2.18
N TYR A 372 0.48 -8.76 -3.12
CA TYR A 372 1.73 -8.25 -3.66
C TYR A 372 2.55 -7.50 -2.59
N GLY A 373 1.88 -6.83 -1.65
CA GLY A 373 2.53 -6.21 -0.49
C GLY A 373 3.15 -7.21 0.48
N LYS A 374 2.51 -8.37 0.73
CA LYS A 374 3.11 -9.49 1.48
C LYS A 374 4.36 -10.02 0.78
N PHE A 375 4.28 -10.23 -0.53
CA PHE A 375 5.43 -10.62 -1.35
C PHE A 375 6.59 -9.63 -1.24
N LEU A 376 6.34 -8.34 -1.46
CA LEU A 376 7.38 -7.33 -1.43
C LEU A 376 7.97 -7.12 -0.03
N THR A 377 7.16 -7.27 1.02
CA THR A 377 7.64 -7.27 2.40
C THR A 377 8.63 -8.41 2.64
N ALA A 378 8.30 -9.62 2.20
CA ALA A 378 9.17 -10.79 2.31
C ALA A 378 10.48 -10.63 1.51
N VAL A 379 10.41 -10.02 0.32
CA VAL A 379 11.59 -9.68 -0.48
C VAL A 379 12.48 -8.66 0.25
N MET A 380 11.90 -7.57 0.76
CA MET A 380 12.64 -6.50 1.44
C MET A 380 13.32 -6.98 2.74
N ASN A 381 12.72 -7.95 3.42
CA ASN A 381 13.24 -8.55 4.65
C ASN A 381 14.17 -9.76 4.42
N ASN A 382 14.28 -10.21 3.17
CA ASN A 382 15.01 -11.42 2.80
C ASN A 382 14.51 -12.67 3.53
N ASP A 383 13.18 -12.83 3.62
CA ASP A 383 12.58 -14.00 4.28
C ASP A 383 12.65 -15.27 3.40
N LEU A 384 12.95 -15.09 2.11
CA LEU A 384 12.85 -16.13 1.09
C LEU A 384 14.19 -16.62 0.55
N LEU A 385 15.29 -15.88 0.63
CA LEU A 385 16.53 -16.25 -0.06
C LEU A 385 17.67 -16.46 0.95
N THR A 386 18.65 -17.29 0.59
CA THR A 386 19.91 -17.29 1.34
C THR A 386 20.58 -15.92 1.19
N SER A 387 21.33 -15.48 2.20
CA SER A 387 21.98 -14.16 2.17
C SER A 387 22.86 -13.96 0.92
N SER A 388 23.57 -15.00 0.48
CA SER A 388 24.40 -14.95 -0.75
C SER A 388 23.55 -14.69 -2.00
N ILE A 389 22.42 -15.37 -2.16
CA ILE A 389 21.54 -15.18 -3.31
C ILE A 389 20.82 -13.83 -3.25
N PHE A 390 20.42 -13.38 -2.06
CA PHE A 390 19.83 -12.06 -1.86
C PHE A 390 20.79 -10.94 -2.25
N GLU A 391 22.06 -11.01 -1.81
CA GLU A 391 23.08 -10.02 -2.18
C GLU A 391 23.29 -9.98 -3.69
N GLN A 392 23.35 -11.13 -4.37
CA GLN A 392 23.45 -11.18 -5.83
C GLN A 392 22.22 -10.59 -6.51
N MET A 393 21.01 -10.85 -5.99
CA MET A 393 19.76 -10.34 -6.55
C MET A 393 19.72 -8.81 -6.58
N LYS A 394 20.13 -8.16 -5.50
CA LYS A 394 20.15 -6.69 -5.37
C LYS A 394 21.46 -6.04 -5.82
N THR A 395 22.38 -6.80 -6.41
CA THR A 395 23.60 -6.26 -7.03
C THR A 395 23.36 -6.03 -8.52
N GLY A 396 23.70 -4.84 -9.01
CA GLY A 396 23.59 -4.51 -10.43
C GLY A 396 24.42 -5.45 -11.30
N GLN A 397 23.76 -6.16 -12.22
CA GLN A 397 24.41 -7.06 -13.18
C GLN A 397 24.78 -6.33 -14.48
N VAL A 398 23.96 -5.35 -14.87
CA VAL A 398 24.17 -4.52 -16.07
C VAL A 398 23.64 -3.12 -15.86
N GLU A 399 24.42 -2.10 -16.24
CA GLU A 399 23.97 -0.70 -16.20
C GLU A 399 22.98 -0.43 -17.32
N THR A 400 21.83 0.14 -16.99
CA THR A 400 20.78 0.50 -17.97
C THR A 400 20.71 2.00 -18.18
N LYS A 401 21.12 2.78 -17.18
CA LYS A 401 21.22 4.24 -17.20
C LYS A 401 22.16 4.69 -16.08
N LYS A 402 22.68 5.92 -16.15
CA LYS A 402 23.49 6.48 -15.07
C LYS A 402 22.76 6.37 -13.73
N ASN A 403 23.41 5.76 -12.73
CA ASN A 403 22.85 5.45 -11.39
C ASN A 403 21.69 4.45 -11.38
N LYS A 404 21.46 3.70 -12.47
CA LYS A 404 20.44 2.66 -12.58
C LYS A 404 21.00 1.43 -13.27
N SER A 405 20.76 0.28 -12.67
CA SER A 405 21.17 -1.02 -13.21
C SER A 405 20.04 -2.02 -13.13
N PHE A 406 20.16 -3.13 -13.84
CA PHE A 406 19.28 -4.28 -13.68
C PHE A 406 20.01 -5.34 -12.85
N GLY A 407 19.36 -5.80 -11.78
CA GLY A 407 19.77 -6.93 -10.94
C GLY A 407 19.23 -8.24 -11.47
N LEU A 408 18.89 -9.16 -10.57
CA LEU A 408 18.21 -10.41 -10.93
C LEU A 408 16.70 -10.27 -10.74
N GLY A 409 16.02 -9.77 -11.78
CA GLY A 409 14.56 -9.58 -11.81
C GLY A 409 14.06 -8.23 -11.27
N PHE A 410 14.98 -7.30 -10.96
CA PHE A 410 14.65 -5.98 -10.40
C PHE A 410 15.53 -4.90 -11.04
N GLU A 411 14.96 -3.73 -11.28
CA GLU A 411 15.73 -2.49 -11.44
C GLU A 411 16.31 -2.07 -10.08
N ILE A 412 17.53 -1.53 -10.12
CA ILE A 412 18.26 -1.06 -8.95
C ILE A 412 18.67 0.39 -9.19
N TYR A 413 18.12 1.29 -8.38
CA TYR A 413 18.45 2.71 -8.38
C TYR A 413 19.47 2.97 -7.29
N ASN A 414 20.62 3.55 -7.64
CA ASN A 414 21.59 4.03 -6.67
C ASN A 414 21.21 5.45 -6.24
N LEU A 415 20.69 5.61 -5.03
CA LEU A 415 20.22 6.89 -4.51
C LEU A 415 21.33 7.73 -3.85
N GLY A 416 22.54 7.16 -3.72
CA GLY A 416 23.64 7.73 -2.95
C GLY A 416 23.56 7.41 -1.46
N ASN A 417 24.61 7.78 -0.70
CA ASN A 417 24.70 7.56 0.76
C ASN A 417 24.50 6.09 1.20
N GLY A 418 24.80 5.14 0.31
CA GLY A 418 24.64 3.71 0.54
C GLY A 418 23.18 3.24 0.61
N GLU A 419 22.21 4.00 0.10
CA GLU A 419 20.82 3.57 -0.06
C GLU A 419 20.54 3.21 -1.53
N THR A 420 19.76 2.15 -1.74
CA THR A 420 19.29 1.73 -3.07
C THR A 420 17.78 1.56 -3.07
N ALA A 421 17.15 1.76 -4.23
CA ALA A 421 15.77 1.34 -4.45
C ALA A 421 15.71 0.12 -5.37
N LEU A 422 15.00 -0.92 -4.96
CA LEU A 422 14.57 -2.01 -5.83
C LEU A 422 13.22 -1.63 -6.44
N CYS A 423 13.07 -1.85 -7.73
CA CYS A 423 11.88 -1.45 -8.47
C CYS A 423 11.61 -2.41 -9.61
N HIS A 424 10.35 -2.49 -10.01
CA HIS A 424 9.97 -2.99 -11.32
C HIS A 424 8.66 -2.29 -11.71
N GLY A 425 8.46 -2.06 -13.00
CA GLY A 425 7.21 -1.55 -13.56
C GLY A 425 6.43 -2.64 -14.31
N GLY A 426 5.14 -2.41 -14.51
CA GLY A 426 4.26 -3.18 -15.39
C GLY A 426 3.46 -2.22 -16.26
N SER A 427 3.37 -2.53 -17.55
CA SER A 427 2.57 -1.76 -18.50
C SER A 427 1.99 -2.70 -19.54
N ASP A 428 0.68 -2.67 -19.67
CA ASP A 428 -0.10 -3.36 -20.70
C ASP A 428 -1.28 -2.48 -21.13
N GLN A 429 -2.10 -2.98 -22.07
CA GLN A 429 -3.36 -2.36 -22.41
C GLN A 429 -4.24 -2.22 -21.16
N GLY A 430 -4.51 -0.98 -20.76
CA GLY A 430 -5.32 -0.68 -19.58
C GLY A 430 -4.68 -1.05 -18.25
N VAL A 431 -3.36 -1.19 -18.17
CA VAL A 431 -2.64 -1.50 -16.93
C VAL A 431 -1.37 -0.66 -16.85
N ASN A 432 -1.17 0.01 -15.71
CA ASN A 432 0.11 0.60 -15.34
C ASN A 432 0.34 0.34 -13.85
N THR A 433 1.41 -0.37 -13.53
CA THR A 433 1.75 -0.75 -12.17
C THR A 433 3.23 -0.48 -11.89
N ILE A 434 3.58 -0.18 -10.65
CA ILE A 434 4.97 0.00 -10.22
C ILE A 434 5.08 -0.24 -8.72
N PHE A 435 6.26 -0.64 -8.27
CA PHE A 435 6.61 -0.59 -6.86
C PHE A 435 8.03 -0.06 -6.66
N PHE A 436 8.30 0.39 -5.44
CA PHE A 436 9.63 0.73 -4.96
C PHE A 436 9.84 0.12 -3.57
N LEU A 437 11.02 -0.45 -3.34
CA LEU A 437 11.48 -0.90 -2.02
C LEU A 437 12.81 -0.23 -1.70
N LEU A 438 12.96 0.25 -0.47
CA LEU A 438 14.19 0.84 0.07
C LEU A 438 14.70 -0.07 1.19
N PRO A 439 15.55 -1.07 0.90
CA PRO A 439 15.87 -2.12 1.86
C PRO A 439 16.57 -1.64 3.14
N LYS A 440 17.36 -0.56 3.07
CA LYS A 440 18.09 -0.05 4.25
C LYS A 440 17.19 0.78 5.16
N THR A 441 16.30 1.61 4.59
CA THR A 441 15.29 2.35 5.39
C THR A 441 14.02 1.55 5.68
N LYS A 442 13.88 0.35 5.12
CA LYS A 442 12.74 -0.56 5.32
C LYS A 442 11.39 0.07 4.93
N LYS A 443 11.41 0.91 3.89
CA LYS A 443 10.23 1.56 3.31
C LYS A 443 9.90 0.98 1.95
N GLY A 444 8.63 1.02 1.58
CA GLY A 444 8.19 0.61 0.25
C GLY A 444 6.85 1.21 -0.14
N LEU A 445 6.59 1.18 -1.43
CA LEU A 445 5.41 1.76 -2.05
C LEU A 445 4.98 0.90 -3.23
N ILE A 446 3.68 0.64 -3.33
CA ILE A 446 3.04 -0.10 -4.40
C ILE A 446 1.99 0.81 -5.02
N ILE A 447 1.98 0.93 -6.34
CA ILE A 447 1.03 1.75 -7.08
C ILE A 447 0.49 0.94 -8.26
N PHE A 448 -0.79 0.62 -8.24
CA PHE A 448 -1.49 -0.06 -9.33
C PHE A 448 -2.56 0.85 -9.93
N THR A 449 -2.60 0.96 -11.25
CA THR A 449 -3.60 1.72 -12.00
C THR A 449 -4.11 0.92 -13.19
N ASN A 450 -5.32 1.20 -13.62
CA ASN A 450 -6.02 0.45 -14.68
C ASN A 450 -6.19 1.25 -15.99
N VAL A 451 -5.21 2.10 -16.32
CA VAL A 451 -5.19 2.84 -17.58
C VAL A 451 -3.80 2.87 -18.22
N GLU A 452 -3.73 2.98 -19.55
CA GLU A 452 -2.48 3.02 -20.32
C GLU A 452 -1.55 4.20 -19.96
N ASN A 453 -2.11 5.29 -19.44
CA ASN A 453 -1.36 6.49 -19.05
C ASN A 453 -1.36 6.73 -17.53
N GLY A 454 -1.48 5.66 -16.75
CA GLY A 454 -1.55 5.72 -15.29
C GLY A 454 -0.26 6.20 -14.65
N TYR A 455 0.88 6.08 -15.35
CA TYR A 455 2.18 6.57 -14.89
C TYR A 455 2.20 8.08 -14.58
N LYS A 456 1.26 8.87 -15.10
CA LYS A 456 1.18 10.33 -14.86
C LYS A 456 1.02 10.71 -13.38
N ILE A 457 0.46 9.81 -12.57
CA ILE A 457 0.29 10.07 -11.13
C ILE A 457 1.43 9.50 -10.28
N TYR A 458 2.43 8.84 -10.88
CA TYR A 458 3.50 8.22 -10.10
C TYR A 458 4.36 9.24 -9.40
N GLU A 459 4.83 10.28 -10.09
CA GLU A 459 5.72 11.29 -9.51
C GLU A 459 5.17 11.92 -8.21
N PRO A 460 3.95 12.50 -8.17
CA PRO A 460 3.44 13.09 -6.94
C PRO A 460 3.31 12.08 -5.81
N ILE A 461 2.87 10.85 -6.11
CA ILE A 461 2.69 9.77 -5.10
C ILE A 461 4.05 9.30 -4.56
N VAL A 462 5.02 9.06 -5.45
CA VAL A 462 6.38 8.63 -5.10
C VAL A 462 7.09 9.70 -4.26
N ASN A 463 7.01 10.97 -4.68
CA ASN A 463 7.60 12.09 -3.94
C ASN A 463 6.96 12.26 -2.56
N HIS A 464 5.66 12.00 -2.43
CA HIS A 464 4.96 12.07 -1.16
C HIS A 464 5.41 10.96 -0.20
N TYR A 465 5.25 9.69 -0.59
CA TYR A 465 5.47 8.55 0.32
C TYR A 465 6.94 8.22 0.55
N LEU A 466 7.81 8.47 -0.43
CA LEU A 466 9.25 8.17 -0.32
C LEU A 466 10.11 9.42 -0.09
N GLY A 467 9.50 10.61 -0.04
CA GLY A 467 10.18 11.87 0.29
C GLY A 467 11.41 12.14 -0.60
N ASN A 468 12.56 12.37 0.03
CA ASN A 468 13.81 12.64 -0.68
C ASN A 468 14.29 11.46 -1.54
N ALA A 469 14.03 10.21 -1.12
CA ALA A 469 14.32 9.04 -1.94
C ALA A 469 13.45 9.04 -3.20
N GLY A 470 12.16 9.36 -3.06
CA GLY A 470 11.23 9.52 -4.18
C GLY A 470 11.69 10.56 -5.19
N LYS A 471 12.06 11.77 -4.73
CA LYS A 471 12.59 12.84 -5.58
C LYS A 471 13.84 12.39 -6.35
N LYS A 472 14.72 11.64 -5.67
CA LYS A 472 15.95 11.13 -6.28
C LYS A 472 15.68 10.08 -7.35
N ILE A 473 14.69 9.21 -7.13
CA ILE A 473 14.23 8.23 -8.13
C ILE A 473 13.72 8.97 -9.37
N VAL A 474 12.85 9.97 -9.18
CA VAL A 474 12.29 10.80 -10.28
C VAL A 474 13.41 11.54 -11.04
N ASP A 475 14.39 12.10 -10.33
CA ASP A 475 15.58 12.71 -10.93
C ASP A 475 16.38 11.73 -11.81
N ILE A 476 16.53 10.46 -11.38
CA ILE A 476 17.25 9.44 -12.14
C ILE A 476 16.48 9.06 -13.41
N GLU A 477 15.15 9.02 -13.37
CA GLU A 477 14.33 8.68 -14.54
C GLU A 477 14.24 9.83 -15.57
N THR A 478 14.27 11.08 -15.11
CA THR A 478 14.02 12.26 -15.98
C THR A 478 15.28 12.89 -16.59
N ARG A 479 16.47 12.60 -16.07
CA ARG A 479 17.76 13.07 -16.61
C ARG A 479 18.41 12.04 -17.51
#